data_AF-A0A1X0R3L1-F1
#
_entry.id   AF-A0A1X0R3L1-F1
#
_cell.length_a   1.000
_cell.length_b   1.000
_cell.length_c   1.000
_cell.angle_alpha   90.00
_cell.angle_beta   90.00
_cell.angle_gamma   90.00
#
_symmetry.space_group_name_H-M   'P 1'
#
loop_
_entity.id
_entity.type
_entity.pdbx_description
1 polymer ?
#
loop_
_entity_poly.entity_id
_entity_poly.type
_entity_poly.pdbx_seq_one_letter_code
_entity_poly.pdbx_strand_id
1 'polypeptide(L)' 'MAGFLRPSDLERVDLDATMVSSDKVLFLNIIDPKEKRHGQRVTKVITIHPHTDPFLYPVAVFE' A
#
# COMPACT_ATOMS: atom_id res chain seq x y z
N MET A 1 -1.44 -8.21 -9.22
CA MET A 1 -0.30 -7.34 -9.60
C MET A 1 0.36 -6.88 -8.31
N ALA A 2 1.64 -7.21 -8.10
CA ALA A 2 2.40 -6.71 -6.96
C ALA A 2 2.83 -5.27 -7.26
N GLY A 3 2.62 -4.33 -6.33
CA GLY A 3 3.01 -2.93 -6.54
C GLY A 3 4.53 -2.83 -6.63
N PHE A 4 5.06 -2.35 -7.77
CA PHE A 4 6.48 -2.02 -7.89
C PHE A 4 6.76 -0.72 -7.13
N LEU A 5 7.08 -0.85 -5.84
CA LEU A 5 7.37 0.27 -4.95
C LEU A 5 8.86 0.57 -4.91
N ARG A 6 9.21 1.86 -4.87
CA ARG A 6 10.59 2.28 -4.59
C ARG A 6 10.84 2.13 -3.09
N PRO A 7 12.08 1.96 -2.63
CA PRO A 7 12.40 1.94 -1.20
C PRO A 7 11.84 3.14 -0.43
N SER A 8 11.86 4.33 -1.03
CA SER A 8 11.32 5.53 -0.41
C SER A 8 9.80 5.59 -0.35
N ASP A 9 9.10 4.78 -1.14
CA ASP A 9 7.65 4.65 -1.06
C ASP A 9 7.30 3.78 0.16
N LEU A 10 8.07 2.70 0.39
CA LEU A 10 7.93 1.83 1.57
C LEU A 10 8.18 2.59 2.88
N GLU A 11 9.22 3.44 2.93
CA GLU A 11 9.52 4.29 4.10
C GLU A 11 8.36 5.26 4.43
N ARG A 12 7.51 5.56 3.45
CA ARG A 12 6.41 6.54 3.57
C ARG A 12 5.04 5.89 3.63
N VAL A 13 4.98 4.58 3.84
CA VAL A 13 3.73 3.90 4.11
C VAL A 13 3.20 4.37 5.47
N ASP A 14 1.99 4.88 5.45
CA ASP A 14 1.18 5.11 6.64
C ASP A 14 0.57 3.76 7.06
N LEU A 15 1.19 3.12 8.05
CA LEU A 15 0.75 1.82 8.54
C LEU A 15 -0.59 1.91 9.29
N ASP A 16 -0.89 3.05 9.91
CA ASP A 16 -2.14 3.26 10.65
C ASP A 16 -3.32 3.40 9.69
N ALA A 17 -3.09 4.03 8.52
CA ALA A 17 -4.11 4.16 7.48
C ALA A 17 -4.18 2.94 6.54
N THR A 18 -3.14 2.10 6.50
CA THR A 18 -3.09 0.90 5.67
C THR A 18 -4.07 -0.16 6.18
N MET A 19 -4.78 -0.83 5.27
CA MET A 19 -5.77 -1.84 5.64
C MET A 19 -5.80 -3.02 4.66
N VAL A 20 -6.22 -4.16 5.18
CA VAL A 20 -6.57 -5.35 4.37
C VAL A 20 -8.09 -5.49 4.37
N SER A 21 -8.70 -5.59 3.19
CA SER A 21 -10.15 -5.82 3.09
C SER A 21 -10.53 -7.28 3.41
N SER A 22 -11.84 -7.53 3.56
CA SER A 22 -12.41 -8.87 3.68
C SER A 22 -12.01 -9.80 2.53
N ASP A 23 -11.88 -9.25 1.32
CA ASP A 23 -11.47 -9.99 0.11
C ASP A 23 -9.95 -10.14 0.01
N LYS A 24 -9.24 -9.86 1.11
CA LYS A 24 -7.80 -9.93 1.27
C LYS A 24 -7.04 -9.13 0.21
N VAL A 25 -7.56 -7.95 -0.10
CA VAL A 25 -6.85 -6.94 -0.88
C VAL A 25 -6.18 -5.97 0.08
N LEU A 26 -4.88 -5.76 -0.08
CA LEU A 26 -4.11 -4.82 0.72
C LEU A 26 -4.12 -3.43 0.08
N PHE A 27 -4.49 -2.43 0.86
CA PHE A 27 -4.48 -1.02 0.48
C PHE A 27 -3.34 -0.31 1.22
N LEU A 28 -2.19 -0.16 0.56
CA LEU A 28 -1.04 0.56 1.08
C LEU A 28 -1.25 2.07 0.88
N ASN A 29 -1.33 2.81 1.97
CA ASN A 29 -1.41 4.27 1.95
C ASN A 29 0.00 4.86 2.00
N ILE A 30 0.44 5.51 0.92
CA ILE A 30 1.76 6.12 0.83
C ILE A 30 1.62 7.64 0.83
N ILE A 31 2.27 8.30 1.79
CA ILE A 31 2.23 9.76 1.91
C ILE A 31 3.24 10.38 0.94
N ASP A 32 2.77 11.07 -0.11
CA ASP A 32 3.66 11.77 -1.03
C ASP A 32 4.22 13.04 -0.34
N PRO A 33 5.55 13.16 -0.21
CA PRO A 33 6.14 14.31 0.46
C PRO A 33 6.13 15.58 -0.39
N LYS A 34 6.11 15.44 -1.72
CA LYS A 34 6.30 16.55 -2.67
C LYS A 34 4.98 16.99 -3.28
N GLU A 35 4.07 16.06 -3.50
CA GLU A 35 2.75 16.36 -4.06
C GLU A 35 1.82 16.87 -2.95
N LYS A 36 1.35 18.12 -3.10
CA LYS A 36 0.35 18.71 -2.23
C LYS A 36 -0.90 19.08 -3.02
N ARG A 37 -2.07 18.75 -2.50
CA ARG A 37 -3.37 19.25 -2.99
C ARG A 37 -4.00 20.10 -1.91
N HIS A 38 -4.34 21.35 -2.24
CA HIS A 38 -4.90 22.32 -1.29
C HIS A 38 -4.07 22.50 0.00
N GLY A 39 -2.74 22.38 -0.09
CA GLY A 39 -1.83 22.52 1.05
C GLY A 39 -1.63 21.26 1.89
N GLN A 40 -2.42 20.21 1.66
CA GLN A 40 -2.26 18.90 2.31
C GLN A 40 -1.43 17.95 1.44
N ARG A 41 -0.65 17.07 2.07
CA ARG A 41 0.10 16.03 1.36
C ARG A 41 -0.89 15.07 0.68
N VAL A 42 -0.59 14.69 -0.55
CA VAL A 42 -1.42 13.71 -1.28
C VAL A 42 -1.05 12.31 -0.79
N THR A 43 -2.06 11.53 -0.39
CA THR A 43 -1.91 10.10 -0.15
C THR A 43 -2.15 9.33 -1.45
N LYS A 44 -1.20 8.48 -1.82
CA LYS A 44 -1.33 7.53 -2.93
C LYS A 44 -1.69 6.17 -2.37
N VAL A 45 -2.79 5.60 -2.85
CA VAL A 45 -3.21 4.26 -2.45
C VAL A 45 -2.73 3.27 -3.49
N ILE A 46 -1.98 2.27 -3.06
CA ILE A 46 -1.54 1.15 -3.90
C ILE A 46 -2.31 -0.09 -3.48
N THR A 47 -3.00 -0.68 -4.45
CA THR A 47 -3.84 -1.86 -4.26
C THR A 47 -3.04 -3.11 -4.63
N ILE A 48 -2.81 -3.99 -3.67
CA ILE A 48 -2.18 -5.30 -3.89
C ILE A 48 -3.25 -6.37 -3.74
N HIS A 49 -3.54 -7.04 -4.85
CA HIS A 49 -4.51 -8.13 -4.90
C HIS A 49 -3.91 -9.44 -4.39
N PRO A 50 -4.75 -10.34 -3.87
CA PRO A 50 -4.33 -11.67 -3.53
C PRO A 50 -3.79 -12.43 -4.74
N HIS A 51 -2.79 -13.26 -4.49
CA HIS A 51 -2.25 -14.18 -5.49
C HIS A 51 -2.77 -15.59 -5.20
N THR A 52 -2.98 -16.39 -6.24
CA THR A 52 -3.49 -17.76 -6.10
C THR A 52 -2.45 -18.70 -5.48
N ASP A 53 -1.16 -18.46 -5.77
CA ASP A 53 -0.04 -19.10 -5.09
C ASP A 53 0.19 -18.47 -3.70
N PRO A 54 0.03 -19.23 -2.59
CA PRO A 54 0.23 -18.75 -1.23
C PRO A 54 1.64 -18.23 -0.93
N PHE A 55 2.67 -18.73 -1.63
CA PHE A 55 4.05 -18.27 -1.41
C PHE A 55 4.31 -16.87 -2.00
N LEU A 56 3.48 -16.44 -2.94
CA LEU A 56 3.55 -15.13 -3.60
C LEU A 56 2.49 -14.17 -3.06
N TYR A 57 1.90 -14.48 -1.90
CA TYR A 57 0.75 -13.77 -1.37
C TYR A 57 1.16 -12.78 -0.25
N PRO A 58 1.50 -11.53 -0.60
CA PRO A 58 2.12 -10.61 0.36
C PRO A 58 1.10 -10.18 1.42
N VAL A 59 -0.19 -10.22 1.08
CA VAL A 59 -1.29 -9.82 1.96
C VAL A 59 -1.40 -10.73 3.19
N ALA A 60 -1.16 -12.04 3.04
CA ALA A 60 -1.20 -12.97 4.18
C ALA A 60 -0.04 -12.79 5.17
N VAL A 61 1.08 -12.24 4.71
CA VAL A 61 2.25 -11.98 5.57
C VAL A 61 2.16 -10.62 6.26
N PHE A 62 1.31 -9.72 5.76
CA PHE A 62 1.14 -8.38 6.30
C PHE A 62 0.25 -8.33 7.56
N GLU A 63 -0.68 -9.28 7.72
CA GLU A 63 -1.52 -9.41 8.92
C GLU A 63 -0.74 -9.77 10.19
#